data_AF-A0A151IVX3-F1
#
_entry.id   AF-A0A151IVX3-F1
#
_cell.length_a   1.000
_cell.length_b   1.000
_cell.length_c   1.000
_cell.angle_alpha   90.00
_cell.angle_beta   90.00
_cell.angle_gamma   90.00
#
_symmetry.space_group_name_H-M   'P 1'
#
loop_
_entity.id
_entity.type
_entity.pdbx_description
1 polymer ?
#
loop_
_entity_poly.entity_id
_entity_poly.type
_entity_poly.pdbx_seq_one_letter_code
_entity_poly.pdbx_strand_id
1 'polypeptide(L)'
;MIPVDPLLLFQRICVLKKTDEELKDYLNYELAPYPLALFEDGKLRKTKKSTFYELFSEISIDLKSLQNIHYVIDGGMLLHRCKWQLNETFKMICDLYVRYLKNNYNSNTYVVFDGYKKDSIKLAERNRRALKNKCADIEFDENMSLKIAQDKFLSNNKNKSRLIEMLRITLADNNIFTCQAESDADTLIVHTAINLEKKNVAIVSEDKCSTYHSNE
;
A
#
# COMPACT_ATOMS: atom_id res chain seq x y z
N MET A 1 -8.43 -33.71 42.97
CA MET A 1 -8.43 -32.28 42.62
C MET A 1 -7.97 -32.19 41.18
N ILE A 2 -8.82 -31.78 40.25
CA ILE A 2 -8.44 -31.67 38.83
C ILE A 2 -7.71 -30.33 38.68
N PRO A 3 -6.46 -30.30 38.18
CA PRO A 3 -5.77 -29.05 37.94
C PRO A 3 -6.54 -28.25 36.88
N VAL A 4 -7.01 -27.08 37.28
CA VAL A 4 -7.64 -26.10 36.38
C VAL A 4 -6.52 -25.22 35.84
N ASP A 5 -6.29 -25.28 34.53
CA ASP A 5 -5.43 -24.36 33.82
C ASP A 5 -6.22 -23.08 33.54
N PRO A 6 -5.88 -21.96 34.21
CA PRO A 6 -6.55 -20.70 33.97
C PRO A 6 -6.31 -20.18 32.56
N LEU A 7 -5.43 -20.71 31.72
CA LEU A 7 -5.28 -20.25 30.32
C LEU A 7 -6.35 -20.84 29.39
N LEU A 8 -7.10 -21.86 29.82
CA LEU A 8 -8.14 -22.50 29.03
C LEU A 8 -9.51 -21.90 29.35
N LEU A 9 -10.05 -21.09 28.42
CA LEU A 9 -11.34 -20.38 28.59
C LEU A 9 -12.48 -21.33 28.98
N PHE A 10 -12.51 -22.53 28.38
CA PHE A 10 -13.51 -23.55 28.68
C PHE A 10 -13.48 -23.98 30.16
N GLN A 11 -12.30 -24.14 30.76
CA GLN A 11 -12.17 -24.52 32.16
C GLN A 11 -12.60 -23.39 33.10
N ARG A 12 -12.33 -22.13 32.76
CA ARG A 12 -12.84 -20.97 33.49
C ARG A 12 -14.38 -20.93 33.47
N ILE A 13 -14.98 -21.15 32.30
CA ILE A 13 -16.45 -21.19 32.15
C ILE A 13 -17.05 -22.33 32.98
N CYS A 14 -16.42 -23.52 32.98
CA CYS A 14 -16.87 -24.64 33.80
C CYS A 14 -16.79 -24.36 35.32
N VAL A 15 -15.84 -23.53 35.76
CA VAL A 15 -15.70 -23.13 37.17
C VAL A 15 -16.64 -21.98 37.55
N LEU A 16 -16.91 -21.06 36.62
CA LEU A 16 -17.72 -19.87 36.88
C LEU A 16 -19.23 -20.09 36.71
N LYS A 17 -19.65 -21.06 35.89
CA LYS A 17 -21.08 -21.34 35.68
C LYS A 17 -21.76 -21.72 36.99
N LYS A 18 -22.96 -21.17 37.23
CA LYS A 18 -23.80 -21.52 38.37
C LYS A 18 -24.89 -22.51 37.99
N THR A 19 -25.31 -22.52 36.71
CA THR A 19 -26.35 -23.41 36.17
C THR A 19 -26.00 -23.86 34.75
N ASP A 20 -26.70 -24.89 34.26
CA ASP A 20 -26.51 -25.39 32.88
C ASP A 20 -27.20 -24.48 31.85
N GLU A 21 -28.25 -23.76 32.22
CA GLU A 21 -28.87 -22.70 31.43
C GLU A 21 -27.88 -21.55 31.17
N GLU A 22 -27.14 -21.12 32.19
CA GLU A 22 -26.11 -20.08 32.06
C GLU A 22 -24.95 -20.52 31.15
N LEU A 23 -24.60 -21.81 31.19
CA LEU A 23 -23.61 -22.37 30.26
C LEU A 23 -24.09 -22.31 28.81
N LYS A 24 -25.37 -22.57 28.56
CA LYS A 24 -25.97 -22.45 27.22
C LYS A 24 -25.89 -21.03 26.70
N ASP A 25 -26.09 -20.03 27.56
CA ASP A 25 -25.94 -18.62 27.20
C ASP A 25 -24.50 -18.25 26.85
N TYR A 26 -23.51 -18.78 27.60
CA TYR A 26 -22.10 -18.58 27.27
C TYR A 26 -21.70 -19.16 25.91
N LEU A 27 -22.30 -20.30 25.51
CA LEU A 27 -22.04 -20.94 24.24
C LEU A 27 -22.68 -20.23 23.03
N ASN A 28 -23.54 -19.23 23.25
CA ASN A 28 -24.04 -18.37 22.17
C ASN A 28 -22.98 -17.37 21.67
N TYR A 29 -21.89 -17.20 22.41
CA TYR A 29 -20.79 -16.30 22.05
C TYR A 29 -19.55 -17.08 21.63
N GLU A 30 -18.71 -16.44 20.83
CA GLU A 30 -17.44 -17.04 20.40
C GLU A 30 -16.48 -17.20 21.59
N LEU A 31 -16.17 -18.45 21.96
CA LEU A 31 -15.30 -18.80 23.08
C LEU A 31 -13.81 -18.70 22.76
N ALA A 32 -13.44 -17.77 21.87
CA ALA A 32 -12.06 -17.47 21.55
C ALA A 32 -11.67 -16.14 22.22
N PRO A 33 -10.38 -15.95 22.59
CA PRO A 33 -9.90 -14.69 23.16
C PRO A 33 -10.04 -13.49 22.20
N TYR A 34 -10.28 -13.77 20.91
CA TYR A 34 -10.54 -12.80 19.86
C TYR A 34 -11.40 -13.48 18.78
N PRO A 35 -12.16 -12.72 17.96
CA PRO A 35 -12.98 -13.31 16.91
C PRO A 35 -12.13 -14.02 15.84
N LEU A 36 -12.19 -15.35 15.77
CA LEU A 36 -11.40 -16.16 14.82
C LEU A 36 -11.82 -15.88 13.37
N ALA A 37 -13.02 -15.33 13.15
CA ALA A 37 -13.45 -14.84 11.85
C ALA A 37 -12.58 -13.67 11.34
N LEU A 38 -12.05 -12.85 12.25
CA LEU A 38 -11.25 -11.66 11.92
C LEU A 38 -9.76 -11.85 12.19
N PHE A 39 -9.37 -12.79 13.05
CA PHE A 39 -7.99 -12.96 13.52
C PHE A 39 -7.48 -14.38 13.27
N GLU A 40 -6.17 -14.48 13.04
CA GLU A 40 -5.40 -15.71 12.87
C GLU A 40 -4.06 -15.50 13.58
N ASP A 41 -3.69 -16.41 14.49
CA ASP A 41 -2.49 -16.32 15.35
C ASP A 41 -2.33 -14.99 16.11
N GLY A 42 -3.44 -14.47 16.65
CA GLY A 42 -3.46 -13.20 17.40
C GLY A 42 -3.21 -11.95 16.54
N LYS A 43 -3.25 -12.08 15.21
CA LYS A 43 -3.11 -10.98 14.25
C LYS A 43 -4.37 -10.88 13.39
N LEU A 44 -4.71 -9.68 12.95
CA LEU A 44 -5.82 -9.47 12.02
C LEU A 44 -5.55 -10.28 10.73
N ARG A 45 -6.54 -11.04 10.27
CA ARG A 45 -6.48 -11.81 9.03
C ARG A 45 -6.19 -10.88 7.86
N LYS A 46 -5.40 -11.40 6.91
CA LYS A 46 -5.16 -10.75 5.63
C LYS A 46 -6.47 -10.61 4.87
N THR A 47 -6.79 -9.39 4.44
CA THR A 47 -7.87 -9.17 3.49
C THR A 47 -7.47 -9.70 2.11
N LYS A 48 -8.42 -10.26 1.37
CA LYS A 48 -8.24 -10.70 -0.04
C LYS A 48 -8.72 -9.61 -1.01
N LYS A 49 -8.23 -8.37 -0.83
CA LYS A 49 -8.65 -7.18 -1.62
C LYS A 49 -8.54 -7.45 -3.14
N SER A 50 -7.49 -8.14 -3.58
CA SER A 50 -7.25 -8.45 -4.99
C SER A 50 -8.30 -9.37 -5.64
N THR A 51 -8.89 -10.30 -4.89
CA THR A 51 -9.89 -11.25 -5.41
C THR A 51 -11.20 -10.55 -5.76
N PHE A 52 -11.54 -9.47 -5.07
CA PHE A 52 -12.74 -8.68 -5.37
C PHE A 52 -12.71 -8.12 -6.80
N TYR A 53 -11.52 -7.86 -7.34
CA TYR A 53 -11.38 -7.31 -8.68
C TYR A 53 -11.63 -8.29 -9.81
N GLU A 54 -11.57 -9.60 -9.53
CA GLU A 54 -11.95 -10.61 -10.51
C GLU A 54 -13.45 -10.56 -10.83
N LEU A 55 -14.24 -9.88 -9.99
CA LEU A 55 -15.68 -9.71 -10.17
C LEU A 55 -16.04 -8.51 -11.07
N PHE A 56 -15.12 -7.58 -11.30
CA PHE A 56 -15.38 -6.45 -12.20
C PHE A 56 -15.17 -6.87 -13.65
N SER A 57 -16.06 -6.41 -14.53
CA SER A 57 -15.87 -6.56 -15.97
C SER A 57 -14.78 -5.61 -16.45
N GLU A 58 -13.85 -6.13 -17.25
CA GLU A 58 -12.84 -5.30 -17.91
C GLU A 58 -13.51 -4.41 -18.97
N ILE A 59 -13.12 -3.13 -19.00
CA ILE A 59 -13.56 -2.19 -20.02
C ILE A 59 -12.33 -1.75 -20.80
N SER A 60 -12.32 -2.04 -22.10
CA SER A 60 -11.27 -1.57 -23.01
C SER A 60 -11.64 -0.19 -23.54
N ILE A 61 -11.11 0.86 -22.92
CA ILE A 61 -11.19 2.22 -23.46
C ILE A 61 -9.91 2.49 -24.25
N ASP A 62 -10.04 2.93 -25.51
CA ASP A 62 -8.88 3.43 -26.26
C ASP A 62 -8.50 4.82 -25.73
N LEU A 63 -7.62 4.85 -24.73
CA LEU A 63 -7.09 6.08 -24.17
C LEU A 63 -6.39 6.95 -25.23
N LYS A 64 -5.91 6.39 -26.36
CA LYS A 64 -5.27 7.19 -27.41
C LYS A 64 -6.25 8.08 -28.16
N SER A 65 -7.54 7.74 -28.16
CA SER A 65 -8.60 8.55 -28.76
C SER A 65 -8.96 9.78 -27.93
N LEU A 66 -8.64 9.78 -26.63
CA LEU A 66 -8.94 10.87 -25.72
C LEU A 66 -7.82 11.91 -25.77
N GLN A 67 -8.16 13.14 -26.15
CA GLN A 67 -7.24 14.27 -26.04
C GLN A 67 -7.20 14.80 -24.60
N ASN A 68 -6.05 15.37 -24.24
CA ASN A 68 -5.84 16.09 -22.97
C ASN A 68 -6.16 15.25 -21.71
N ILE A 69 -5.75 13.97 -21.70
CA ILE A 69 -5.90 13.12 -20.51
C ILE A 69 -4.96 13.60 -19.41
N HIS A 70 -5.45 13.63 -18.18
CA HIS A 70 -4.68 13.83 -16.95
C HIS A 70 -4.43 12.48 -16.29
N TYR A 71 -3.16 12.11 -16.13
CA TYR A 71 -2.77 10.84 -15.54
C TYR A 71 -2.50 11.01 -14.03
N VAL A 72 -3.18 10.22 -13.20
CA VAL A 72 -2.90 10.12 -11.77
C VAL A 72 -2.27 8.76 -11.51
N ILE A 73 -0.99 8.75 -11.20
CA ILE A 73 -0.17 7.54 -11.11
C ILE A 73 0.09 7.22 -9.65
N ASP A 74 -0.16 5.96 -9.29
CA ASP A 74 0.28 5.40 -8.02
C ASP A 74 1.82 5.31 -7.97
N GLY A 75 2.42 6.09 -7.09
CA GLY A 75 3.86 6.11 -6.86
C GLY A 75 4.39 4.81 -6.28
N GLY A 76 3.58 4.06 -5.52
CA GLY A 76 3.95 2.73 -5.02
C GLY A 76 4.18 1.75 -6.17
N MET A 77 3.25 1.69 -7.12
CA MET A 77 3.42 0.92 -8.36
C MET A 77 4.63 1.39 -9.18
N LEU A 78 4.76 2.71 -9.38
CA LEU A 78 5.84 3.29 -10.16
C LEU A 78 7.23 2.85 -9.64
N LEU A 79 7.42 2.86 -8.32
CA LEU A 79 8.67 2.44 -7.66
C LEU A 79 9.09 1.01 -7.98
N HIS A 80 8.14 0.11 -8.27
CA HIS A 80 8.42 -1.28 -8.64
C HIS A 80 8.48 -1.52 -10.16
N ARG A 81 7.87 -0.61 -10.95
CA ARG A 81 7.83 -0.68 -12.41
C ARG A 81 9.18 -0.39 -13.05
N CYS A 82 9.87 0.66 -12.61
CA CYS A 82 11.21 1.01 -13.12
C CYS A 82 12.26 0.05 -12.54
N LYS A 83 12.91 -0.76 -13.37
CA LYS A 83 13.93 -1.73 -12.92
C LYS A 83 15.31 -1.07 -12.83
N TRP A 84 15.92 -1.12 -11.64
CA TRP A 84 17.21 -0.51 -11.38
C TRP A 84 18.36 -1.48 -11.69
N GLN A 85 19.47 -0.96 -12.22
CA GLN A 85 20.69 -1.74 -12.36
C GLN A 85 21.61 -1.52 -11.15
N LEU A 86 22.36 -2.56 -10.79
CA LEU A 86 23.37 -2.42 -9.73
C LEU A 86 24.48 -1.49 -10.20
N ASN A 87 25.03 -0.73 -9.25
CA ASN A 87 26.07 0.28 -9.44
C ASN A 87 25.64 1.55 -10.20
N GLU A 88 24.36 1.72 -10.55
CA GLU A 88 23.84 3.02 -10.98
C GLU A 88 23.79 4.00 -9.81
N THR A 89 24.00 5.28 -10.09
CA THR A 89 23.85 6.33 -9.08
C THR A 89 22.37 6.60 -8.81
N PHE A 90 22.05 7.12 -7.62
CA PHE A 90 20.67 7.51 -7.31
C PHE A 90 20.14 8.58 -8.27
N LYS A 91 21.00 9.45 -8.79
CA LYS A 91 20.66 10.39 -9.86
C LYS A 91 20.19 9.66 -11.12
N MET A 92 20.94 8.67 -11.60
CA MET A 92 20.57 7.88 -12.78
C MET A 92 19.24 7.14 -12.57
N ILE A 93 19.02 6.63 -11.35
CA ILE A 93 17.77 6.01 -10.95
C ILE A 93 16.62 7.04 -11.02
N CYS A 94 16.78 8.26 -10.50
CA CYS A 94 15.75 9.29 -10.60
C CYS A 94 15.49 9.71 -12.05
N ASP A 95 16.53 9.85 -12.86
CA ASP A 95 16.44 10.13 -14.30
C ASP A 95 15.69 9.02 -15.05
N LEU A 96 15.82 7.76 -14.62
CA LEU A 96 15.05 6.63 -15.16
C LEU A 96 13.55 6.81 -14.94
N TYR A 97 13.12 7.27 -13.76
CA TYR A 97 11.69 7.55 -13.49
C TYR A 97 11.16 8.69 -14.35
N VAL A 98 11.90 9.79 -14.45
CA VAL A 98 11.53 10.92 -15.32
C VAL A 98 11.35 10.45 -16.76
N ARG A 99 12.32 9.69 -17.27
CA ARG A 99 12.29 9.15 -18.64
C ARG A 99 11.11 8.20 -18.84
N TYR A 100 10.86 7.33 -17.88
CA TYR A 100 9.71 6.42 -17.93
C TYR A 100 8.40 7.20 -18.03
N LEU A 101 8.21 8.22 -17.18
CA LEU A 101 6.98 9.00 -17.17
C LEU A 101 6.79 9.79 -18.47
N LYS A 102 7.83 10.46 -18.96
CA LYS A 102 7.78 11.23 -20.22
C LYS A 102 7.55 10.35 -21.46
N ASN A 103 8.03 9.11 -21.45
CA ASN A 103 7.87 8.20 -22.59
C ASN A 103 6.51 7.50 -22.63
N ASN A 104 5.86 7.32 -21.47
CA ASN A 104 4.61 6.56 -21.36
C ASN A 104 3.37 7.45 -21.19
N TYR A 105 3.55 8.68 -20.71
CA TYR A 105 2.47 9.61 -20.39
C TYR A 105 2.75 11.00 -20.96
N ASN A 106 1.73 11.86 -20.93
CA ASN A 106 1.81 13.23 -21.43
C ASN A 106 2.24 14.21 -20.31
N SER A 107 2.26 15.51 -20.63
CA SER A 107 2.62 16.58 -19.69
C SER A 107 1.68 16.71 -18.48
N ASN A 108 0.46 16.18 -18.55
CA ASN A 108 -0.53 16.26 -17.49
C ASN A 108 -0.43 15.06 -16.54
N THR A 109 0.77 14.82 -16.02
CA THR A 109 1.04 13.66 -15.16
C THR A 109 1.22 14.08 -13.70
N TYR A 110 0.48 13.39 -12.82
CA TYR A 110 0.49 13.55 -11.38
C TYR A 110 0.91 12.23 -10.74
N VAL A 111 1.97 12.23 -9.94
CA VAL A 111 2.45 11.04 -9.22
C VAL A 111 2.12 11.19 -7.74
N VAL A 112 1.40 10.22 -7.17
CA VAL A 112 0.98 10.24 -5.78
C VAL A 112 1.73 9.17 -5.00
N PHE A 113 2.58 9.58 -4.07
CA PHE A 113 3.38 8.68 -3.24
C PHE A 113 2.72 8.39 -1.90
N ASP A 114 3.01 7.19 -1.37
CA ASP A 114 2.67 6.80 -0.02
C ASP A 114 3.35 7.66 1.05
N GLY A 115 2.66 7.77 2.19
CA GLY A 115 3.17 8.36 3.41
C GLY A 115 3.70 7.32 4.38
N TYR A 116 4.72 7.70 5.15
CA TYR A 116 5.37 6.79 6.11
C TYR A 116 5.25 7.27 7.56
N LYS A 117 4.15 7.97 7.90
CA LYS A 117 3.83 8.32 9.29
C LYS A 117 3.80 7.07 10.16
N LYS A 118 4.38 7.16 11.37
CA LYS A 118 4.58 6.04 12.30
C LYS A 118 3.26 5.49 12.86
N ASP A 119 2.30 6.37 13.14
CA ASP A 119 1.04 6.03 13.78
C ASP A 119 -0.06 5.78 12.74
N SER A 120 0.05 4.69 11.98
CA SER A 120 -0.98 4.31 11.01
C SER A 120 -1.52 2.91 11.26
N ILE A 121 -2.81 2.72 10.95
CA ILE A 121 -3.49 1.42 11.01
C ILE A 121 -2.81 0.34 10.13
N LYS A 122 -1.96 0.75 9.18
CA LYS A 122 -1.16 -0.15 8.33
C LYS A 122 0.14 -0.61 8.98
N LEU A 123 0.47 -0.18 10.19
CA LEU A 123 1.73 -0.55 10.87
C LEU A 123 1.88 -2.07 11.01
N ALA A 124 0.82 -2.82 11.32
CA ALA A 124 0.87 -4.27 11.43
C ALA A 124 1.26 -4.96 10.11
N GLU A 125 0.64 -4.56 9.00
CA GLU A 125 0.95 -5.07 7.66
C GLU A 125 2.36 -4.65 7.21
N ARG A 126 2.78 -3.42 7.53
CA ARG A 126 4.14 -2.90 7.27
C ARG A 126 5.18 -3.71 8.04
N ASN A 127 4.95 -3.98 9.33
CA ASN A 127 5.84 -4.78 10.17
C ASN A 127 5.92 -6.22 9.66
N ARG A 128 4.82 -6.82 9.23
CA ARG A 128 4.84 -8.17 8.64
C ARG A 128 5.67 -8.22 7.35
N ARG A 129 5.64 -7.15 6.52
CA ARG A 129 6.51 -7.03 5.33
C ARG A 129 7.98 -6.83 5.70
N ALA A 130 8.27 -5.95 6.67
CA ALA A 130 9.63 -5.68 7.13
C ALA A 130 10.30 -6.91 7.78
N LEU A 131 9.53 -7.79 8.43
CA LEU A 131 10.03 -9.05 8.99
C LEU A 131 10.52 -10.03 7.91
N LYS A 132 9.97 -9.98 6.69
CA LYS A 132 10.35 -10.87 5.59
C LYS A 132 11.68 -10.47 4.92
N ASN A 133 11.93 -9.16 4.80
CA ASN A 133 13.13 -8.62 4.15
C ASN A 133 13.70 -7.50 5.00
N LYS A 134 14.83 -7.76 5.68
CA LYS A 134 15.56 -6.74 6.45
C LYS A 134 16.63 -6.09 5.57
N CYS A 135 16.52 -4.78 5.41
CA CYS A 135 17.57 -3.93 4.85
C CYS A 135 18.00 -2.91 5.89
N ALA A 136 19.30 -2.60 5.94
CA ALA A 136 19.83 -1.54 6.79
C ALA A 136 19.24 -0.18 6.40
N ASP A 137 19.25 0.74 7.35
CA ASP A 137 19.02 2.17 7.09
C ASP A 137 20.19 2.69 6.25
N ILE A 138 19.91 3.13 5.02
CA ILE A 138 20.93 3.60 4.10
C ILE A 138 20.78 5.11 3.97
N GLU A 139 21.86 5.80 4.32
CA GLU A 139 22.06 7.21 4.02
C GLU A 139 22.82 7.31 2.70
N PHE A 140 22.31 8.13 1.78
CA PHE A 140 22.83 8.24 0.43
C PHE A 140 22.55 9.62 -0.14
N ASP A 141 23.40 10.05 -1.08
CA ASP A 141 23.19 11.22 -1.92
C ASP A 141 22.93 10.79 -3.37
N GLU A 142 22.72 11.76 -4.25
CA GLU A 142 22.43 11.53 -5.67
C GLU A 142 23.61 10.87 -6.44
N ASN A 143 24.85 11.05 -5.96
CA ASN A 143 26.07 10.60 -6.62
C ASN A 143 26.51 9.20 -6.17
N MET A 144 26.00 8.73 -5.03
CA MET A 144 26.28 7.40 -4.50
C MET A 144 25.69 6.30 -5.39
N SER A 145 26.47 5.24 -5.64
CA SER A 145 26.01 4.09 -6.42
C SER A 145 25.24 3.09 -5.56
N LEU A 146 24.11 2.60 -6.08
CA LEU A 146 23.31 1.54 -5.46
C LEU A 146 24.06 0.20 -5.46
N LYS A 147 24.32 -0.34 -4.27
CA LYS A 147 25.01 -1.63 -4.08
C LYS A 147 24.10 -2.82 -3.76
N ILE A 148 22.81 -2.57 -3.56
CA ILE A 148 21.83 -3.59 -3.18
C ILE A 148 20.70 -3.67 -4.18
N ALA A 149 20.07 -4.84 -4.29
CA ALA A 149 18.92 -5.02 -5.16
C ALA A 149 17.73 -4.13 -4.77
N GLN A 150 16.98 -3.68 -5.77
CA GLN A 150 15.81 -2.79 -5.63
C GLN A 150 14.82 -3.28 -4.57
N ASP A 151 14.36 -4.55 -4.65
CA ASP A 151 13.37 -5.08 -3.71
C ASP A 151 13.87 -5.09 -2.27
N LYS A 152 15.17 -5.31 -2.08
CA LYS A 152 15.82 -5.24 -0.76
C LYS A 152 15.86 -3.79 -0.27
N PHE A 153 16.23 -2.84 -1.12
CA PHE A 153 16.22 -1.42 -0.78
C PHE A 153 14.82 -0.93 -0.38
N LEU A 154 13.81 -1.23 -1.21
CA LEU A 154 12.40 -0.85 -1.02
C LEU A 154 11.72 -1.59 0.14
N SER A 155 12.34 -2.63 0.70
CA SER A 155 11.81 -3.27 1.92
C SER A 155 11.89 -2.37 3.15
N ASN A 156 12.83 -1.41 3.19
CA ASN A 156 13.00 -0.49 4.30
C ASN A 156 12.22 0.82 4.06
N ASN A 157 11.33 1.17 4.99
CA ASN A 157 10.49 2.35 4.89
C ASN A 157 11.27 3.67 4.94
N LYS A 158 12.36 3.75 5.72
CA LYS A 158 13.19 4.98 5.76
C LYS A 158 13.90 5.21 4.44
N ASN A 159 14.44 4.15 3.85
CA ASN A 159 15.10 4.21 2.54
C ASN A 159 14.12 4.66 1.46
N LYS A 160 12.89 4.12 1.48
CA LYS A 160 11.81 4.57 0.60
C LYS A 160 11.44 6.03 0.81
N SER A 161 11.26 6.48 2.05
CA SER A 161 10.96 7.89 2.34
C SER A 161 12.02 8.82 1.78
N ARG A 162 13.32 8.51 1.97
CA ARG A 162 14.41 9.32 1.43
C ARG A 162 14.43 9.32 -0.10
N LEU A 163 14.24 8.16 -0.72
CA LEU A 163 14.19 8.04 -2.18
C LEU A 163 13.00 8.83 -2.76
N ILE A 164 11.82 8.74 -2.13
CA ILE A 164 10.64 9.47 -2.55
C ILE A 164 10.89 10.97 -2.48
N GLU A 165 11.54 11.46 -1.42
CA GLU A 165 11.85 12.88 -1.32
C GLU A 165 12.77 13.36 -2.45
N MET A 166 13.84 12.60 -2.74
CA MET A 166 14.72 12.86 -3.88
C MET A 166 13.95 12.84 -5.21
N LEU A 167 13.11 11.82 -5.43
CA LEU A 167 12.29 11.69 -6.63
C LEU A 167 11.31 12.86 -6.79
N ARG A 168 10.67 13.31 -5.70
CA ARG A 168 9.72 14.43 -5.76
C ARG A 168 10.38 15.70 -6.27
N ILE A 169 11.59 15.98 -5.80
CA ILE A 169 12.39 17.12 -6.26
C ILE A 169 12.72 16.95 -7.75
N THR A 170 13.33 15.82 -8.14
CA THR A 170 13.73 15.57 -9.54
C THR A 170 12.55 15.59 -10.51
N LEU A 171 11.39 15.07 -10.10
CA LEU A 171 10.16 15.09 -10.91
C LEU A 171 9.61 16.51 -11.05
N ALA A 172 9.60 17.29 -9.97
CA ALA A 172 9.15 18.69 -10.00
C ALA A 172 10.04 19.54 -10.92
N ASP A 173 11.36 19.38 -10.85
CA ASP A 173 12.33 20.05 -11.75
C ASP A 173 12.11 19.68 -13.23
N ASN A 174 11.47 18.55 -13.49
CA ASN A 174 11.12 18.07 -14.82
C ASN A 174 9.66 18.36 -15.22
N ASN A 175 8.97 19.26 -14.51
CA ASN A 175 7.58 19.65 -14.72
C ASN A 175 6.57 18.50 -14.56
N ILE A 176 6.85 17.55 -13.67
CA ILE A 176 5.93 16.46 -13.31
C ILE A 176 5.40 16.75 -11.90
N PHE A 177 4.08 16.78 -11.76
CA PHE A 177 3.44 17.06 -10.49
C PHE A 177 3.59 15.87 -9.55
N THR A 178 3.93 16.13 -8.28
CA THR A 178 4.00 15.09 -7.25
C THR A 178 3.22 15.48 -6.01
N CYS A 179 2.56 14.49 -5.40
CA CYS A 179 1.89 14.61 -4.12
C CYS A 179 2.35 13.47 -3.21
N GLN A 180 2.31 13.68 -1.90
CA GLN A 180 2.61 12.63 -0.93
C GLN A 180 1.50 12.57 0.12
N ALA A 181 0.98 11.36 0.35
CA ALA A 181 -0.02 11.11 1.36
C ALA A 181 0.58 11.12 2.77
N GLU A 182 -0.25 11.27 3.81
CA GLU A 182 0.22 11.10 5.19
C GLU A 182 0.51 9.64 5.56
N SER A 183 -0.31 8.71 5.05
CA SER A 183 -0.10 7.27 5.23
C SER A 183 -0.29 6.54 3.92
N ASP A 184 -1.52 6.41 3.45
CA ASP A 184 -1.82 5.59 2.28
C ASP A 184 -2.23 6.47 1.10
N ALA A 185 -1.68 6.17 -0.08
CA ALA A 185 -1.96 6.93 -1.27
C ALA A 185 -3.38 6.68 -1.83
N ASP A 186 -4.01 5.54 -1.54
CA ASP A 186 -5.33 5.15 -2.10
C ASP A 186 -6.34 6.30 -2.10
N THR A 187 -6.58 6.91 -0.94
CA THR A 187 -7.55 8.01 -0.80
C THR A 187 -7.08 9.29 -1.50
N LEU A 188 -5.79 9.59 -1.46
CA LEU A 188 -5.24 10.79 -2.10
C LEU A 188 -5.25 10.68 -3.63
N ILE A 189 -5.04 9.48 -4.18
CA ILE A 189 -5.16 9.19 -5.62
C ILE A 189 -6.57 9.51 -6.09
N VAL A 190 -7.58 9.00 -5.38
CA VAL A 190 -8.99 9.24 -5.72
C VAL A 190 -9.36 10.71 -5.57
N HIS A 191 -8.96 11.37 -4.48
CA HIS A 191 -9.21 12.81 -4.34
C HIS A 191 -8.50 13.66 -5.40
N THR A 192 -7.28 13.30 -5.78
CA THR A 192 -6.55 14.00 -6.85
C THR A 192 -7.29 13.84 -8.19
N ALA A 193 -7.79 12.63 -8.48
CA ALA A 193 -8.57 12.38 -9.68
C ALA A 193 -9.89 13.16 -9.68
N ILE A 194 -10.62 13.18 -8.55
CA ILE A 194 -11.87 13.95 -8.41
C ILE A 194 -11.60 15.43 -8.60
N ASN A 195 -10.60 16.01 -7.93
CA ASN A 195 -10.30 17.45 -8.00
C ASN A 195 -9.90 17.95 -9.40
N LEU A 196 -9.57 17.05 -10.32
CA LEU A 196 -9.34 17.37 -11.73
C LEU A 196 -10.66 17.46 -12.53
N GLU A 197 -11.78 17.71 -11.85
CA GLU A 197 -13.15 17.80 -12.37
C GLU A 197 -13.24 18.38 -13.79
N LYS A 198 -14.07 17.76 -14.64
CA LYS A 198 -14.33 18.12 -16.05
C LYS A 198 -13.19 17.81 -17.04
N LYS A 199 -12.15 17.09 -16.60
CA LYS A 199 -11.07 16.63 -17.48
C LYS A 199 -11.15 15.12 -17.69
N ASN A 200 -10.59 14.63 -18.80
CA ASN A 200 -10.38 13.20 -18.99
C ASN A 200 -9.31 12.75 -18.00
N VAL A 201 -9.66 11.95 -16.98
CA VAL A 201 -8.71 11.48 -15.97
C VAL A 201 -8.50 9.98 -16.11
N ALA A 202 -7.24 9.55 -16.10
CA ALA A 202 -6.85 8.14 -16.07
C ALA A 202 -6.02 7.87 -14.82
N ILE A 203 -6.51 6.99 -13.96
CA ILE A 203 -5.77 6.51 -12.79
C ILE A 203 -4.94 5.30 -13.22
N VAL A 204 -3.65 5.27 -12.85
CA VAL A 204 -2.73 4.18 -13.19
C VAL A 204 -2.18 3.57 -11.90
N SER A 205 -2.61 2.36 -11.60
CA SER A 205 -2.11 1.55 -10.47
C SER A 205 -2.01 0.08 -10.85
N GLU A 206 -1.09 -0.66 -10.22
CA GLU A 206 -0.97 -2.12 -10.34
C GLU A 206 -1.71 -2.86 -9.24
N ASP A 207 -1.95 -2.19 -8.10
CA ASP A 207 -3.11 -2.54 -7.31
C ASP A 207 -4.27 -2.40 -8.28
N LYS A 208 -4.92 -3.52 -8.67
CA LYS A 208 -6.24 -3.46 -9.30
C LYS A 208 -7.03 -2.52 -8.39
N CYS A 209 -7.21 -1.26 -8.78
CA CYS A 209 -7.71 -0.17 -7.94
C CYS A 209 -8.00 1.00 -8.88
N SER A 210 -9.24 0.97 -9.35
CA SER A 210 -10.03 2.09 -9.90
C SER A 210 -9.63 2.72 -11.24
N THR A 211 -10.48 2.51 -12.23
CA THR A 211 -11.22 3.64 -12.82
C THR A 211 -12.59 3.69 -12.13
N TYR A 212 -12.90 4.81 -11.46
CA TYR A 212 -14.25 5.12 -11.00
C TYR A 212 -15.02 5.75 -12.16
N HIS A 213 -16.26 5.36 -12.37
CA HIS A 213 -17.27 6.18 -13.03
C HIS A 213 -18.42 6.37 -12.05
N SER A 214 -18.62 7.61 -11.63
CA SER A 214 -19.90 8.08 -11.16
C SER A 214 -20.76 8.33 -12.39
N ASN A 215 -21.76 7.48 -12.63
CA ASN A 215 -22.89 7.86 -13.47
C ASN A 215 -24.18 7.65 -12.66
N GLU A 216 -24.96 8.72 -12.71
CA GLU A 216 -26.30 9.04 -12.18
C GLU A 216 -27.23 7.87 -11.83
#